data_AF-F4PU18-F1
#
_entry.id   AF-F4PU18-F1
#
_cell.length_a   1.000
_cell.length_b   1.000
_cell.length_c   1.000
_cell.angle_alpha   90.00
_cell.angle_beta   90.00
_cell.angle_gamma   90.00
#
_symmetry.space_group_name_H-M   'P 1'
#
loop_
_entity.id
_entity.type
_entity.pdbx_description
1 polymer ?
#
loop_
_entity_poly.entity_id
_entity_poly.type
_entity_poly.pdbx_seq_one_letter_code
_entity_poly.pdbx_strand_id
1 'polypeptide(L)'
;MHHNQTIIVAITLLLLVLLEYNNQVVESVYILNWNEKALWTGFGIHPFPLPNYVGQYITKKECEVECYYLGDRARLADADAVLFEPQQIGGWVRQYFDDPLTPFPQKEPHQKWINFGFEHDEYFPLASEKRFVQHMDINMTYRSSCNVPTTFACSWGQQYNGSVNDFYVTPKEFNVKRSAAVFMAENCCLGGASFRNIYLLEMMKYTKVESVGSCLHNYDIPVEETQKSIWTDLGKAMINKVRILGRYKFALTFENNNLTDYVSEKVYTALLSGALPVYMGAPNIYSYIPENSIVDTSKFSNPKQLADYLNYLTNNETAYQEYFAWKKKPLPQHLIEKYERCIFYTGECALCKHVDKLLKEDKLKLGNIVQYRVNYGEPNHVRHSMRALSLKNGTCMRLYQESKSHVIGDNGFTISFWIEPFHLGTSHIIEIGDTNYKCEIQTYRILKKTFIRLCVDGQCFASERPLRKKEWTHVGFVLTETKAIIYMNGKPDVEDLVGGGPKPSGLDLKVVSVGCDRPALAGHMDDLTIYKRALTEDEIGILMHKKLRGNEKDLILYLTFNDIDGPTDYSINHYSAKSQLADTVEITHRPLNLRCCDYKKN
;
A
#
# COMPACT_ATOMS: atom_id res chain seq x y z
N MET A 1 58.46 5.71 -20.64
CA MET A 1 57.37 6.67 -20.37
C MET A 1 55.98 6.16 -20.78
N HIS A 2 55.82 5.45 -21.91
CA HIS A 2 54.50 4.93 -22.32
C HIS A 2 53.89 3.83 -21.42
N HIS A 3 54.70 2.98 -20.79
CA HIS A 3 54.17 1.87 -19.98
C HIS A 3 53.49 2.34 -18.66
N ASN A 4 54.00 3.42 -18.05
CA ASN A 4 53.40 3.98 -16.83
C ASN A 4 52.07 4.70 -17.11
N GLN A 5 51.89 5.28 -18.31
CA GLN A 5 50.62 5.92 -18.68
C GLN A 5 49.50 4.89 -18.87
N THR A 6 49.80 3.73 -19.46
CA THR A 6 48.79 2.67 -19.64
C THR A 6 48.33 2.06 -18.32
N ILE A 7 49.25 1.90 -17.36
CA ILE A 7 48.93 1.39 -16.01
C ILE A 7 48.10 2.41 -15.22
N ILE A 8 48.43 3.70 -15.30
CA ILE A 8 47.65 4.76 -14.64
C ILE A 8 46.24 4.84 -15.24
N VAL A 9 46.09 4.76 -16.57
CA VAL A 9 44.77 4.75 -17.23
C VAL A 9 43.96 3.52 -16.84
N ALA A 10 44.58 2.33 -16.77
CA ALA A 10 43.90 1.11 -16.35
C ALA A 10 43.47 1.15 -14.86
N ILE A 11 44.31 1.68 -13.97
CA ILE A 11 43.98 1.85 -12.55
C ILE A 11 42.90 2.92 -12.37
N THR A 12 42.92 3.99 -13.17
CA THR A 12 41.89 5.05 -13.12
C THR A 12 40.56 4.55 -13.66
N LEU A 13 40.56 3.74 -14.73
CA LEU A 13 39.37 3.05 -15.24
C LEU A 13 38.84 2.03 -14.24
N LEU A 14 39.71 1.26 -13.58
CA LEU A 14 39.30 0.30 -12.54
C LEU A 14 38.73 1.03 -11.30
N LEU A 15 39.33 2.16 -10.90
CA LEU A 15 38.82 3.02 -9.82
C LEU A 15 37.51 3.70 -10.20
N LEU A 16 37.33 4.13 -11.46
CA LEU A 16 36.07 4.69 -11.96
C LEU A 16 34.98 3.63 -12.04
N VAL A 17 35.29 2.41 -12.48
CA VAL A 17 34.35 1.28 -12.47
C VAL A 17 34.02 0.86 -11.02
N LEU A 18 34.99 0.87 -10.11
CA LEU A 18 34.75 0.61 -8.69
C LEU A 18 33.98 1.74 -8.00
N LEU A 19 34.16 3.00 -8.42
CA LEU A 19 33.40 4.16 -7.93
C LEU A 19 31.98 4.19 -8.51
N GLU A 20 31.77 3.75 -9.75
CA GLU A 20 30.43 3.53 -10.33
C GLU A 20 29.73 2.32 -9.69
N TYR A 21 30.48 1.31 -9.23
CA TYR A 21 29.91 0.16 -8.51
C TYR A 21 29.62 0.46 -7.02
N ASN A 22 30.31 1.44 -6.41
CA ASN A 22 30.10 1.85 -5.00
C ASN A 22 29.13 3.01 -4.81
N ASN A 23 28.42 3.45 -5.86
CA ASN A 23 27.40 4.51 -5.77
C ASN A 23 25.96 3.97 -5.86
N GLN A 24 25.73 2.68 -5.55
CA GLN A 24 24.38 2.24 -5.20
C GLN A 24 24.09 2.71 -3.78
N VAL A 25 23.67 3.97 -3.69
CA VAL A 25 22.99 4.57 -2.55
C VAL A 25 22.01 3.52 -2.02
N VAL A 26 22.22 3.09 -0.77
CA VAL A 26 21.19 2.38 -0.03
C VAL A 26 20.11 3.42 0.22
N GLU A 27 19.16 3.51 -0.71
CA GLU A 27 17.92 4.23 -0.42
C GLU A 27 17.15 3.34 0.54
N SER A 28 17.08 3.79 1.79
CA SER A 28 16.26 3.14 2.78
C SER A 28 14.80 3.25 2.37
N VAL A 29 14.04 2.16 2.51
CA VAL A 29 12.62 2.11 2.16
C VAL A 29 11.77 2.44 3.39
N TYR A 30 10.83 3.37 3.23
CA TYR A 30 9.91 3.80 4.29
C TYR A 30 8.54 3.16 4.09
N ILE A 31 8.11 2.34 5.06
CA ILE A 31 6.82 1.66 5.05
C ILE A 31 5.95 2.20 6.18
N LEU A 32 4.92 2.99 5.85
CA LEU A 32 3.96 3.49 6.81
C LEU A 32 2.88 2.46 7.10
N ASN A 33 2.70 2.10 8.36
CA ASN A 33 1.51 1.41 8.81
C ASN A 33 0.36 2.41 8.96
N TRP A 34 -0.69 2.25 8.14
CA TRP A 34 -1.83 3.15 8.16
C TRP A 34 -2.69 2.99 9.41
N ASN A 35 -2.65 1.86 10.09
CA ASN A 35 -3.55 1.55 11.18
C ASN A 35 -2.88 1.90 12.54
N GLU A 36 -3.02 3.16 12.98
CA GLU A 36 -2.36 3.75 14.17
C GLU A 36 -2.62 3.04 15.53
N LYS A 37 -3.65 2.19 15.63
CA LYS A 37 -4.08 1.56 16.89
C LYS A 37 -3.60 0.11 16.95
N ALA A 38 -3.15 -0.31 18.15
CA ALA A 38 -2.70 -1.66 18.49
C ALA A 38 -3.29 -2.74 17.58
N LEU A 39 -2.45 -3.27 16.69
CA LEU A 39 -2.90 -4.24 15.72
C LEU A 39 -3.05 -5.61 16.34
N TRP A 40 -4.08 -6.34 15.90
CA TRP A 40 -4.23 -7.77 16.18
C TRP A 40 -2.99 -8.55 15.73
N THR A 41 -2.34 -8.04 14.69
CA THR A 41 -1.15 -8.60 14.06
C THR A 41 0.18 -8.25 14.75
N GLY A 42 0.14 -7.39 15.78
CA GLY A 42 1.32 -7.00 16.56
C GLY A 42 2.08 -5.78 16.02
N PHE A 43 1.70 -5.19 14.89
CA PHE A 43 2.30 -3.94 14.41
C PHE A 43 1.62 -2.73 15.09
N GLY A 44 2.03 -2.29 16.28
CA GLY A 44 1.42 -1.10 16.88
C GLY A 44 2.08 -0.65 18.16
N ILE A 45 2.01 0.66 18.44
CA ILE A 45 2.72 1.33 19.52
C ILE A 45 2.43 0.68 20.89
N HIS A 46 3.43 -0.02 21.46
CA HIS A 46 3.57 -0.48 22.86
C HIS A 46 2.50 -1.46 23.42
N PRO A 47 2.81 -2.31 24.44
CA PRO A 47 4.10 -2.61 25.06
C PRO A 47 4.66 -4.00 24.71
N PHE A 48 4.09 -4.69 23.71
CA PHE A 48 4.41 -6.09 23.44
C PHE A 48 5.69 -6.25 22.56
N PRO A 49 6.69 -7.03 23.00
CA PRO A 49 7.98 -7.19 22.30
C PRO A 49 7.97 -8.13 21.07
N LEU A 50 6.81 -8.37 20.43
CA LEU A 50 6.66 -9.27 19.28
C LEU A 50 5.47 -8.86 18.37
N PRO A 51 5.71 -8.64 17.07
CA PRO A 51 6.74 -7.80 16.55
C PRO A 51 6.15 -6.41 16.27
N ASN A 52 6.35 -5.48 17.21
CA ASN A 52 5.98 -4.09 17.00
C ASN A 52 7.09 -3.39 16.20
N TYR A 53 7.04 -3.46 14.87
CA TYR A 53 8.04 -2.82 14.00
C TYR A 53 7.85 -1.30 13.87
N VAL A 54 6.71 -0.76 14.32
CA VAL A 54 6.42 0.68 14.24
C VAL A 54 7.43 1.46 15.08
N GLY A 55 8.17 2.36 14.44
CA GLY A 55 9.25 3.14 15.05
C GLY A 55 10.57 2.39 15.16
N GLN A 56 10.70 1.20 14.56
CA GLN A 56 11.94 0.42 14.54
C GLN A 56 12.69 0.58 13.20
N TYR A 57 14.01 0.62 13.28
CA TYR A 57 14.92 0.41 12.15
C TYR A 57 15.29 -1.07 12.11
N ILE A 58 15.10 -1.72 10.96
CA ILE A 58 15.42 -3.13 10.82
C ILE A 58 16.82 -3.27 10.23
N THR A 59 17.81 -3.47 11.09
CA THR A 59 19.14 -4.00 10.70
C THR A 59 19.22 -5.45 11.16
N LYS A 60 18.62 -6.34 10.37
CA LYS A 60 18.79 -7.79 10.55
C LYS A 60 19.82 -8.27 9.53
N LYS A 61 20.67 -9.21 9.91
CA LYS A 61 21.69 -9.78 9.00
C LYS A 61 21.04 -10.39 7.74
N GLU A 62 19.81 -10.85 7.88
CA GLU A 62 18.98 -11.46 6.83
C GLU A 62 18.33 -10.43 5.90
N CYS A 63 18.42 -9.13 6.25
CA CYS A 63 17.85 -8.03 5.48
C CYS A 63 18.92 -7.11 4.89
N GLU A 64 19.24 -7.37 3.62
CA GLU A 64 20.19 -6.57 2.83
C GLU A 64 19.64 -5.20 2.41
N VAL A 65 18.34 -4.96 2.62
CA VAL A 65 17.65 -3.69 2.33
C VAL A 65 17.36 -3.00 3.65
N GLU A 66 17.74 -1.72 3.76
CA GLU A 66 17.38 -0.89 4.91
C GLU A 66 15.92 -0.48 4.84
N CYS A 67 15.15 -0.78 5.89
CA CYS A 67 13.74 -0.40 5.98
C CYS A 67 13.39 0.30 7.30
N TYR A 68 12.53 1.31 7.18
CA TYR A 68 11.95 2.05 8.28
C TYR A 68 10.44 1.89 8.31
N TYR A 69 9.90 1.31 9.40
CA TYR A 69 8.47 1.15 9.58
C TYR A 69 7.90 2.31 10.40
N LEU A 70 7.04 3.11 9.77
CA LEU A 70 6.43 4.29 10.38
C LEU A 70 5.05 3.92 10.95
N GLY A 71 4.62 4.61 12.00
CA GLY A 71 3.24 4.51 12.50
C GLY A 71 2.59 5.84 12.80
N ASP A 72 3.24 6.94 12.39
CA ASP A 72 2.67 8.29 12.43
C ASP A 72 2.15 8.64 11.03
N ARG A 73 0.84 8.78 10.88
CA ARG A 73 0.20 9.15 9.60
C ARG A 73 0.63 10.52 9.10
N ALA A 74 1.14 11.41 9.97
CA ALA A 74 1.69 12.69 9.54
C ALA A 74 2.89 12.53 8.60
N ARG A 75 3.56 11.37 8.65
CA ARG A 75 4.69 11.02 7.77
C ARG A 75 4.27 10.29 6.49
N LEU A 76 2.98 10.32 6.12
CA LEU A 76 2.51 9.73 4.87
C LEU A 76 3.30 10.20 3.65
N ALA A 77 3.65 11.49 3.56
CA ALA A 77 4.37 12.04 2.42
C ALA A 77 5.79 11.47 2.27
N ASP A 78 6.37 10.94 3.35
CA ASP A 78 7.72 10.38 3.37
C ASP A 78 7.73 8.87 3.11
N ALA A 79 6.55 8.23 3.06
CA ALA A 79 6.44 6.78 2.95
C ALA A 79 6.50 6.35 1.49
N ASP A 80 7.39 5.42 1.15
CA ASP A 80 7.43 4.75 -0.15
C ASP A 80 6.33 3.70 -0.30
N ALA A 81 5.87 3.14 0.83
CA ALA A 81 4.76 2.22 0.85
C ALA A 81 3.84 2.46 2.06
N VAL A 82 2.56 2.17 1.88
CA VAL A 82 1.53 2.28 2.91
C VAL A 82 0.88 0.92 3.10
N LEU A 83 1.00 0.38 4.31
CA LEU A 83 0.47 -0.90 4.72
C LEU A 83 -0.90 -0.71 5.37
N PHE A 84 -1.88 -1.43 4.85
CA PHE A 84 -3.25 -1.45 5.31
C PHE A 84 -3.57 -2.82 5.90
N GLU A 85 -4.08 -2.84 7.13
CA GLU A 85 -4.65 -4.03 7.77
C GLU A 85 -6.19 -3.98 7.66
N PRO A 86 -6.81 -4.73 6.72
CA PRO A 86 -8.26 -4.69 6.51
C PRO A 86 -9.09 -5.00 7.77
N GLN A 87 -8.54 -5.76 8.71
CA GLN A 87 -9.14 -6.09 10.01
C GLN A 87 -9.54 -4.84 10.80
N GLN A 88 -8.84 -3.73 10.62
CA GLN A 88 -8.96 -2.51 11.42
C GLN A 88 -9.62 -1.35 10.66
N ILE A 89 -9.76 -1.45 9.34
CA ILE A 89 -10.33 -0.38 8.50
C ILE A 89 -11.85 -0.44 8.61
N GLY A 90 -12.35 0.30 9.60
CA GLY A 90 -13.77 0.49 9.89
C GLY A 90 -14.34 -0.67 10.69
N GLY A 91 -15.02 -0.38 11.80
CA GLY A 91 -15.53 -1.36 12.76
C GLY A 91 -16.50 -2.40 12.15
N TRP A 92 -15.96 -3.34 11.39
CA TRP A 92 -16.59 -4.36 10.54
C TRP A 92 -17.12 -3.86 9.18
N VAL A 93 -16.23 -3.45 8.26
CA VAL A 93 -16.43 -3.37 6.77
C VAL A 93 -17.46 -2.33 6.28
N ARG A 94 -18.46 -1.99 7.09
CA ARG A 94 -19.59 -1.12 6.75
C ARG A 94 -19.15 0.28 6.36
N GLN A 95 -18.19 0.85 7.08
CA GLN A 95 -17.64 2.18 6.76
C GLN A 95 -16.98 2.22 5.38
N TYR A 96 -16.32 1.13 4.95
CA TYR A 96 -15.76 1.03 3.60
C TYR A 96 -16.85 0.97 2.52
N PHE A 97 -17.95 0.27 2.80
CA PHE A 97 -19.06 0.18 1.84
C PHE A 97 -19.88 1.47 1.74
N ASP A 98 -20.01 2.21 2.84
CA ASP A 98 -20.71 3.49 2.88
C ASP A 98 -19.88 4.61 2.23
N ASP A 99 -18.57 4.64 2.47
CA ASP A 99 -17.63 5.56 1.81
C ASP A 99 -16.22 4.95 1.67
N PRO A 100 -15.86 4.41 0.49
CA PRO A 100 -14.60 3.71 0.30
C PRO A 100 -13.37 4.61 0.28
N LEU A 101 -13.53 5.95 0.23
CA LEU A 101 -12.41 6.91 0.17
C LEU A 101 -12.08 7.50 1.55
N THR A 102 -13.06 7.61 2.43
CA THR A 102 -12.94 8.35 3.69
C THR A 102 -12.02 7.74 4.76
N PRO A 103 -11.71 6.42 4.82
CA PRO A 103 -10.67 5.96 5.73
C PRO A 103 -9.27 5.91 5.09
N PHE A 104 -9.11 6.19 3.80
CA PHE A 104 -7.84 6.03 3.09
C PHE A 104 -7.18 7.37 2.78
N PRO A 105 -5.83 7.46 2.83
CA PRO A 105 -5.12 8.66 2.38
C PRO A 105 -5.20 8.78 0.87
N GLN A 106 -4.85 9.94 0.32
CA GLN A 106 -4.56 10.03 -1.09
C GLN A 106 -3.24 9.32 -1.40
N LYS A 107 -3.27 8.34 -2.31
CA LYS A 107 -2.07 7.64 -2.78
C LYS A 107 -1.20 8.59 -3.62
N GLU A 108 0.06 8.74 -3.24
CA GLU A 108 1.04 9.44 -4.08
C GLU A 108 1.53 8.53 -5.22
N PRO A 109 1.94 9.06 -6.39
CA PRO A 109 2.32 8.24 -7.54
C PRO A 109 3.50 7.28 -7.29
N HIS A 110 4.40 7.63 -6.38
CA HIS A 110 5.53 6.78 -6.01
C HIS A 110 5.14 5.68 -5.01
N GLN A 111 4.00 5.82 -4.31
CA GLN A 111 3.63 4.96 -3.19
C GLN A 111 3.13 3.60 -3.62
N LYS A 112 3.56 2.57 -2.89
CA LYS A 112 3.02 1.21 -2.95
C LYS A 112 2.01 0.96 -1.84
N TRP A 113 0.83 0.51 -2.17
CA TRP A 113 -0.21 0.16 -1.20
C TRP A 113 -0.22 -1.35 -0.98
N ILE A 114 -0.19 -1.73 0.30
CA ILE A 114 -0.05 -3.13 0.71
C ILE A 114 -1.32 -3.57 1.43
N ASN A 115 -1.97 -4.61 0.92
CA ASN A 115 -2.97 -5.38 1.63
C ASN A 115 -2.26 -6.37 2.54
N PHE A 116 -2.35 -6.15 3.84
CA PHE A 116 -1.69 -6.99 4.83
C PHE A 116 -2.71 -7.70 5.74
N GLY A 117 -2.58 -9.01 5.88
CA GLY A 117 -3.39 -9.75 6.84
C GLY A 117 -3.11 -11.25 6.81
N PHE A 118 -3.03 -11.86 7.99
CA PHE A 118 -2.84 -13.30 8.13
C PHE A 118 -4.11 -14.07 8.52
N GLU A 119 -5.16 -13.36 8.93
CA GLU A 119 -6.46 -13.96 9.16
C GLU A 119 -7.19 -14.17 7.84
N HIS A 120 -8.04 -15.19 7.79
CA HIS A 120 -8.75 -15.52 6.57
C HIS A 120 -9.89 -14.53 6.27
N ASP A 121 -10.18 -14.39 4.99
CA ASP A 121 -11.15 -13.46 4.44
C ASP A 121 -12.61 -13.80 4.77
N GLU A 122 -12.94 -15.06 5.10
CA GLU A 122 -14.27 -15.33 5.68
C GLU A 122 -14.45 -14.70 7.08
N TYR A 123 -13.35 -14.44 7.79
CA TYR A 123 -13.40 -13.67 9.03
C TYR A 123 -13.30 -12.17 8.75
N PHE A 124 -12.46 -11.77 7.80
CA PHE A 124 -12.23 -10.37 7.42
C PHE A 124 -12.40 -10.13 5.90
N PRO A 125 -13.65 -9.97 5.42
CA PRO A 125 -13.95 -10.03 3.98
C PRO A 125 -13.42 -8.85 3.19
N LEU A 126 -13.05 -7.74 3.84
CA LEU A 126 -12.41 -6.61 3.17
C LEU A 126 -11.07 -7.02 2.51
N ALA A 127 -10.34 -7.97 3.10
CA ALA A 127 -9.04 -8.44 2.60
C ALA A 127 -9.10 -9.08 1.20
N SER A 128 -10.28 -9.53 0.75
CA SER A 128 -10.50 -10.07 -0.60
C SER A 128 -11.60 -9.34 -1.39
N GLU A 129 -12.11 -8.23 -0.86
CA GLU A 129 -13.13 -7.44 -1.54
C GLU A 129 -12.51 -6.75 -2.77
N LYS A 130 -13.12 -6.95 -3.95
CA LYS A 130 -12.54 -6.53 -5.24
C LYS A 130 -12.26 -5.03 -5.33
N ARG A 131 -13.17 -4.19 -4.82
CA ARG A 131 -13.01 -2.74 -4.81
C ARG A 131 -11.88 -2.32 -3.89
N PHE A 132 -11.58 -3.07 -2.83
CA PHE A 132 -10.44 -2.80 -1.96
C PHE A 132 -9.13 -3.28 -2.62
N VAL A 133 -9.08 -4.54 -3.04
CA VAL A 133 -7.87 -5.18 -3.59
C VAL A 133 -7.39 -4.51 -4.87
N GLN A 134 -8.27 -3.97 -5.71
CA GLN A 134 -7.87 -3.23 -6.93
C GLN A 134 -7.04 -1.96 -6.64
N HIS A 135 -7.04 -1.46 -5.40
CA HIS A 135 -6.25 -0.30 -5.00
C HIS A 135 -4.85 -0.67 -4.49
N MET A 136 -4.61 -1.96 -4.27
CA MET A 136 -3.42 -2.50 -3.63
C MET A 136 -2.43 -2.95 -4.70
N ASP A 137 -1.15 -2.58 -4.55
CA ASP A 137 -0.07 -3.04 -5.44
C ASP A 137 0.52 -4.36 -4.95
N ILE A 138 0.46 -4.61 -3.64
CA ILE A 138 1.07 -5.76 -2.98
C ILE A 138 0.03 -6.45 -2.10
N ASN A 139 -0.11 -7.76 -2.25
CA ASN A 139 -0.77 -8.61 -1.28
C ASN A 139 0.27 -9.34 -0.43
N MET A 140 0.23 -9.12 0.89
CA MET A 140 1.04 -9.81 1.90
C MET A 140 0.11 -10.56 2.85
N THR A 141 -0.17 -11.82 2.55
CA THR A 141 -1.16 -12.63 3.28
C THR A 141 -0.69 -14.06 3.50
N TYR A 142 -1.50 -14.88 4.17
CA TYR A 142 -1.21 -16.31 4.36
C TYR A 142 -1.26 -17.11 3.04
N ARG A 143 -1.87 -16.57 1.98
CA ARG A 143 -2.04 -17.28 0.71
C ARG A 143 -0.70 -17.44 -0.01
N SER A 144 -0.38 -18.66 -0.45
CA SER A 144 0.87 -18.93 -1.17
C SER A 144 0.99 -18.21 -2.52
N SER A 145 -0.15 -17.82 -3.11
CA SER A 145 -0.23 -17.15 -4.42
C SER A 145 -0.04 -15.63 -4.37
N CYS A 146 0.07 -15.02 -3.19
CA CYS A 146 0.23 -13.56 -3.09
C CYS A 146 1.67 -13.10 -3.36
N ASN A 147 1.87 -11.79 -3.51
CA ASN A 147 3.16 -11.20 -3.83
C ASN A 147 4.22 -11.50 -2.76
N VAL A 148 3.81 -11.44 -1.49
CA VAL A 148 4.66 -11.68 -0.31
C VAL A 148 3.93 -12.65 0.62
N PRO A 149 4.04 -13.98 0.39
CA PRO A 149 3.39 -14.97 1.25
C PRO A 149 4.04 -14.98 2.63
N THR A 150 3.21 -14.84 3.67
CA THR A 150 3.65 -14.84 5.07
C THR A 150 3.14 -16.08 5.81
N THR A 151 3.85 -16.49 6.86
CA THR A 151 3.52 -17.70 7.61
C THR A 151 3.57 -17.47 9.12
N PHE A 152 3.04 -18.45 9.85
CA PHE A 152 3.22 -18.58 11.29
C PHE A 152 4.18 -19.70 11.71
N ALA A 153 4.98 -20.19 10.76
CA ALA A 153 5.82 -21.39 10.91
C ALA A 153 7.08 -21.14 11.74
N CYS A 154 6.92 -20.75 13.00
CA CYS A 154 8.05 -20.29 13.79
C CYS A 154 7.88 -20.48 15.30
N SER A 155 8.97 -20.22 16.02
CA SER A 155 9.15 -20.43 17.47
C SER A 155 8.50 -19.32 18.31
N TRP A 156 7.17 -19.24 18.27
CA TRP A 156 6.41 -18.20 18.97
C TRP A 156 6.78 -18.07 20.46
N GLY A 157 6.95 -16.83 20.91
CA GLY A 157 7.32 -16.52 22.29
C GLY A 157 8.81 -16.42 22.58
N GLN A 158 9.69 -16.78 21.63
CA GLN A 158 11.15 -16.67 21.79
C GLN A 158 11.74 -15.29 21.40
N GLN A 159 10.89 -14.29 21.15
CA GLN A 159 11.31 -12.95 20.70
C GLN A 159 12.33 -13.03 19.56
N TYR A 160 13.47 -12.35 19.68
CA TYR A 160 14.56 -12.34 18.69
C TYR A 160 15.48 -13.58 18.73
N ASN A 161 15.30 -14.48 19.69
CA ASN A 161 16.17 -15.66 19.90
C ASN A 161 15.56 -16.97 19.35
N GLY A 162 14.49 -16.87 18.56
CA GLY A 162 13.90 -18.04 17.92
C GLY A 162 14.83 -18.71 16.93
N SER A 163 14.79 -20.03 16.87
CA SER A 163 15.50 -20.81 15.85
C SER A 163 14.59 -21.87 15.26
N VAL A 164 14.78 -22.18 13.97
CA VAL A 164 14.14 -23.35 13.35
C VAL A 164 14.52 -24.65 14.08
N ASN A 165 15.68 -24.67 14.75
CA ASN A 165 16.11 -25.81 15.56
C ASN A 165 15.29 -26.01 16.84
N ASP A 166 14.48 -25.03 17.27
CA ASP A 166 13.61 -25.18 18.45
C ASP A 166 12.56 -26.29 18.27
N PHE A 167 12.24 -26.65 17.01
CA PHE A 167 11.39 -27.80 16.71
C PHE A 167 12.00 -29.15 17.14
N TYR A 168 13.30 -29.22 17.43
CA TYR A 168 13.97 -30.41 17.98
C TYR A 168 13.79 -30.61 19.49
N VAL A 169 12.92 -29.82 20.14
CA VAL A 169 12.56 -30.01 21.56
C VAL A 169 12.26 -31.48 21.89
N THR A 170 12.87 -31.99 22.95
CA THR A 170 12.64 -33.36 23.43
C THR A 170 11.29 -33.42 24.17
N PRO A 171 10.32 -34.25 23.73
CA PRO A 171 9.06 -34.41 24.43
C PRO A 171 9.26 -34.96 25.85
N LYS A 172 8.35 -34.61 26.77
CA LYS A 172 8.26 -35.32 28.06
C LYS A 172 7.93 -36.80 27.86
N GLU A 173 8.40 -37.65 28.77
CA GLU A 173 8.14 -39.09 28.75
C GLU A 173 6.65 -39.42 28.63
N PHE A 174 6.33 -40.49 27.90
CA PHE A 174 4.94 -40.88 27.61
C PHE A 174 4.09 -41.07 28.88
N ASN A 175 4.68 -41.68 29.91
CA ASN A 175 4.01 -42.04 31.15
C ASN A 175 3.78 -40.86 32.10
N VAL A 176 4.48 -39.73 31.93
CA VAL A 176 4.27 -38.52 32.75
C VAL A 176 3.27 -37.55 32.12
N LYS A 177 2.92 -37.75 30.85
CA LYS A 177 1.95 -36.91 30.14
C LYS A 177 0.53 -37.30 30.54
N ARG A 178 -0.35 -36.29 30.67
CA ARG A 178 -1.77 -36.47 30.93
C ARG A 178 -2.41 -37.29 29.79
N SER A 179 -3.14 -38.34 30.17
CA SER A 179 -3.96 -39.16 29.27
C SER A 179 -5.27 -38.44 28.90
N ALA A 180 -5.15 -37.25 28.32
CA ALA A 180 -6.23 -36.44 27.78
C ALA A 180 -5.71 -35.63 26.59
N ALA A 181 -6.61 -35.21 25.71
CA ALA A 181 -6.32 -34.15 24.75
C ALA A 181 -6.61 -32.78 25.38
N VAL A 182 -5.77 -31.78 25.11
CA VAL A 182 -6.03 -30.39 25.55
C VAL A 182 -6.53 -29.53 24.40
N PHE A 183 -7.55 -28.72 24.67
CA PHE A 183 -8.05 -27.69 23.75
C PHE A 183 -7.95 -26.30 24.40
N MET A 184 -7.34 -25.35 23.70
CA MET A 184 -7.15 -23.99 24.20
C MET A 184 -7.49 -22.99 23.09
N ALA A 185 -8.70 -22.43 23.15
CA ALA A 185 -9.20 -21.45 22.20
C ALA A 185 -10.10 -20.38 22.86
N GLU A 186 -10.03 -19.16 22.34
CA GLU A 186 -10.84 -18.01 22.76
C GLU A 186 -11.97 -17.66 21.78
N ASN A 187 -11.70 -17.73 20.46
CA ASN A 187 -12.74 -17.48 19.46
C ASN A 187 -13.65 -18.70 19.33
N CYS A 188 -14.91 -18.59 19.78
CA CYS A 188 -15.85 -19.73 19.78
C CYS A 188 -16.84 -19.75 18.61
N CYS A 189 -16.94 -18.67 17.84
CA CYS A 189 -18.04 -18.48 16.90
C CYS A 189 -17.62 -17.92 15.55
N LEU A 190 -16.64 -17.00 15.53
CA LEU A 190 -16.33 -16.19 14.37
C LEU A 190 -15.37 -16.92 13.42
N GLY A 191 -15.39 -16.56 12.13
CA GLY A 191 -14.47 -17.10 11.13
C GLY A 191 -14.57 -18.63 10.96
N GLY A 192 -15.75 -19.23 11.13
CA GLY A 192 -15.95 -20.69 10.99
C GLY A 192 -15.74 -21.50 12.27
N ALA A 193 -15.33 -20.87 13.38
CA ALA A 193 -15.01 -21.56 14.63
C ALA A 193 -16.17 -22.36 15.25
N SER A 194 -17.42 -22.07 14.85
CA SER A 194 -18.61 -22.84 15.24
C SER A 194 -18.55 -24.30 14.74
N PHE A 195 -18.12 -24.54 13.49
CA PHE A 195 -18.00 -25.89 12.92
C PHE A 195 -16.94 -26.72 13.67
N ARG A 196 -15.81 -26.09 14.00
CA ARG A 196 -14.77 -26.68 14.84
C ARG A 196 -15.33 -27.14 16.20
N ASN A 197 -16.11 -26.28 16.85
CA ASN A 197 -16.67 -26.58 18.17
C ASN A 197 -17.72 -27.69 18.11
N ILE A 198 -18.51 -27.78 17.04
CA ILE A 198 -19.45 -28.90 16.82
C ILE A 198 -18.71 -30.24 16.70
N TYR A 199 -17.62 -30.28 15.91
CA TYR A 199 -16.79 -31.48 15.79
C TYR A 199 -16.21 -31.88 17.15
N LEU A 200 -15.71 -30.90 17.92
CA LEU A 200 -15.15 -31.13 19.24
C LEU A 200 -16.17 -31.66 20.25
N LEU A 201 -17.39 -31.10 20.28
CA LEU A 201 -18.48 -31.57 21.13
C LEU A 201 -18.82 -33.04 20.89
N GLU A 202 -18.81 -33.48 19.63
CA GLU A 202 -19.04 -34.89 19.30
C GLU A 202 -17.86 -35.77 19.74
N MET A 203 -16.62 -35.32 19.50
CA MET A 203 -15.40 -36.03 19.92
C MET A 203 -15.34 -36.24 21.45
N MET A 204 -15.75 -35.23 22.22
CA MET A 204 -15.74 -35.25 23.70
C MET A 204 -16.60 -36.36 24.31
N LYS A 205 -17.53 -36.96 23.55
CA LYS A 205 -18.33 -38.11 24.00
C LYS A 205 -17.53 -39.41 24.08
N TYR A 206 -16.41 -39.51 23.37
CA TYR A 206 -15.69 -40.77 23.15
C TYR A 206 -14.24 -40.75 23.64
N THR A 207 -13.67 -39.58 23.92
CA THR A 207 -12.34 -39.45 24.51
C THR A 207 -12.27 -38.23 25.44
N LYS A 208 -11.36 -38.28 26.42
CA LYS A 208 -11.22 -37.21 27.40
C LYS A 208 -10.54 -35.99 26.77
N VAL A 209 -11.27 -34.87 26.72
CA VAL A 209 -10.73 -33.57 26.34
C VAL A 209 -10.85 -32.59 27.51
N GLU A 210 -9.72 -32.00 27.89
CA GLU A 210 -9.65 -30.88 28.82
C GLU A 210 -9.59 -29.57 28.02
N SER A 211 -10.70 -28.86 27.97
CA SER A 211 -10.79 -27.53 27.37
C SER A 211 -10.52 -26.47 28.41
N VAL A 212 -9.43 -25.74 28.19
CA VAL A 212 -8.85 -24.78 29.14
C VAL A 212 -8.98 -23.32 28.69
N GLY A 213 -9.38 -23.08 27.44
CA GLY A 213 -9.74 -21.75 26.95
C GLY A 213 -11.21 -21.41 27.22
N SER A 214 -11.68 -20.25 26.76
CA SER A 214 -13.09 -19.84 26.92
C SER A 214 -14.08 -20.75 26.17
N CYS A 215 -13.66 -21.37 25.07
CA CYS A 215 -14.55 -22.22 24.27
C CYS A 215 -14.73 -23.60 24.87
N LEU A 216 -15.99 -24.02 25.10
CA LEU A 216 -16.33 -25.32 25.68
C LEU A 216 -15.58 -25.60 26.99
N HIS A 217 -15.30 -24.55 27.76
CA HIS A 217 -14.49 -24.61 28.96
C HIS A 217 -15.01 -25.68 29.93
N ASN A 218 -14.14 -26.61 30.33
CA ASN A 218 -14.49 -27.68 31.27
C ASN A 218 -13.36 -28.07 32.22
N TYR A 219 -12.21 -27.38 32.15
CA TYR A 219 -11.05 -27.68 32.95
C TYR A 219 -10.26 -26.42 33.31
N ASP A 220 -10.17 -26.14 34.61
CA ASP A 220 -9.29 -25.10 35.14
C ASP A 220 -7.87 -25.62 35.32
N ILE A 221 -6.90 -24.93 34.74
CA ILE A 221 -5.48 -25.27 34.93
C ILE A 221 -5.07 -24.92 36.37
N PRO A 222 -4.47 -25.85 37.14
CA PRO A 222 -4.04 -25.55 38.50
C PRO A 222 -3.06 -24.38 38.54
N VAL A 223 -3.15 -23.55 39.59
CA VAL A 223 -2.38 -22.30 39.70
C VAL A 223 -0.88 -22.57 39.67
N GLU A 224 -0.42 -23.68 40.25
CA GLU A 224 1.01 -24.05 40.25
C GLU A 224 1.53 -24.39 38.83
N GLU A 225 0.62 -24.68 37.90
CA GLU A 225 0.94 -24.98 36.51
C GLU A 225 0.92 -23.75 35.59
N THR A 226 0.38 -22.63 36.08
CA THR A 226 0.27 -21.36 35.34
C THR A 226 1.22 -20.32 35.93
N GLN A 227 1.87 -19.52 35.08
CA GLN A 227 2.51 -18.28 35.54
C GLN A 227 1.50 -17.13 35.41
N LYS A 228 1.41 -16.26 36.42
CA LYS A 228 0.56 -15.04 36.43
C LYS A 228 1.04 -14.03 35.38
N SER A 229 0.71 -14.27 34.11
CA SER A 229 0.75 -13.30 33.01
C SER A 229 0.29 -14.05 31.76
N ILE A 230 -1.02 -14.05 31.51
CA ILE A 230 -1.59 -14.64 30.27
C ILE A 230 -1.99 -13.55 29.28
N TRP A 231 -2.18 -12.29 29.74
CA TRP A 231 -2.75 -11.22 28.91
C TRP A 231 -1.96 -9.91 28.93
N THR A 232 -0.82 -9.85 29.63
CA THR A 232 0.03 -8.65 29.70
C THR A 232 1.25 -8.71 28.79
N ASP A 233 1.53 -9.86 28.16
CA ASP A 233 2.60 -10.04 27.18
C ASP A 233 2.30 -11.24 26.25
N LEU A 234 2.13 -11.01 24.94
CA LEU A 234 1.82 -12.07 23.98
C LEU A 234 2.94 -13.13 23.89
N GLY A 235 4.20 -12.72 23.99
CA GLY A 235 5.33 -13.65 24.01
C GLY A 235 5.30 -14.55 25.24
N LYS A 236 5.08 -13.97 26.43
CA LYS A 236 4.93 -14.75 27.68
C LYS A 236 3.69 -15.65 27.65
N ALA A 237 2.58 -15.19 27.05
CA ALA A 237 1.39 -16.00 26.86
C ALA A 237 1.69 -17.24 26.02
N MET A 238 2.48 -17.11 24.95
CA MET A 238 2.87 -18.24 24.11
C MET A 238 3.85 -19.19 24.82
N ILE A 239 4.82 -18.68 25.59
CA ILE A 239 5.68 -19.52 26.44
C ILE A 239 4.83 -20.36 27.42
N ASN A 240 3.82 -19.74 28.04
CA ASN A 240 2.90 -20.43 28.93
C ASN A 240 2.06 -21.48 28.19
N LYS A 241 1.55 -21.14 27.00
CA LYS A 241 0.81 -22.06 26.13
C LYS A 241 1.66 -23.29 25.80
N VAL A 242 2.90 -23.11 25.34
CA VAL A 242 3.86 -24.20 25.08
C VAL A 242 4.07 -25.06 26.33
N ARG A 243 4.27 -24.45 27.50
CA ARG A 243 4.47 -25.18 28.77
C ARG A 243 3.25 -26.03 29.14
N ILE A 244 2.05 -25.50 29.00
CA ILE A 244 0.79 -26.19 29.30
C ILE A 244 0.60 -27.35 28.34
N LEU A 245 0.66 -27.11 27.03
CA LEU A 245 0.46 -28.15 26.00
C LEU A 245 1.42 -29.33 26.20
N GLY A 246 2.68 -29.07 26.55
CA GLY A 246 3.69 -30.11 26.73
C GLY A 246 3.40 -31.11 27.85
N ARG A 247 2.45 -30.81 28.76
CA ARG A 247 1.96 -31.73 29.80
C ARG A 247 1.00 -32.80 29.27
N TYR A 248 0.44 -32.61 28.08
CA TYR A 248 -0.54 -33.51 27.49
C TYR A 248 0.11 -34.42 26.43
N LYS A 249 -0.52 -35.57 26.20
CA LYS A 249 -0.19 -36.43 25.04
C LYS A 249 -0.61 -35.74 23.74
N PHE A 250 -1.82 -35.19 23.70
CA PHE A 250 -2.38 -34.58 22.50
C PHE A 250 -2.74 -33.12 22.73
N ALA A 251 -2.45 -32.27 21.76
CA ALA A 251 -2.94 -30.89 21.68
C ALA A 251 -3.86 -30.76 20.47
N LEU A 252 -5.11 -30.32 20.69
CA LEU A 252 -6.06 -30.10 19.60
C LEU A 252 -5.75 -28.78 18.92
N THR A 253 -5.15 -28.86 17.73
CA THR A 253 -4.70 -27.70 16.94
C THR A 253 -5.65 -27.49 15.77
N PHE A 254 -6.91 -27.23 16.09
CA PHE A 254 -7.95 -27.02 15.10
C PHE A 254 -8.02 -25.54 14.72
N GLU A 255 -7.91 -25.25 13.43
CA GLU A 255 -8.09 -23.92 12.88
C GLU A 255 -9.54 -23.45 13.02
N ASN A 256 -9.74 -22.13 12.92
CA ASN A 256 -11.09 -21.57 12.88
C ASN A 256 -11.83 -22.05 11.62
N ASN A 257 -11.11 -22.26 10.52
CA ASN A 257 -11.65 -22.74 9.26
C ASN A 257 -10.64 -23.60 8.49
N ASN A 258 -11.13 -24.48 7.62
CA ASN A 258 -10.33 -25.42 6.84
C ASN A 258 -10.05 -24.85 5.44
N LEU A 259 -9.10 -23.92 5.37
CA LEU A 259 -8.75 -23.21 4.14
C LEU A 259 -7.33 -23.57 3.69
N THR A 260 -7.14 -23.76 2.39
CA THR A 260 -5.81 -23.95 1.79
C THR A 260 -4.88 -22.80 2.18
N ASP A 261 -3.65 -23.15 2.57
CA ASP A 261 -2.61 -22.25 3.08
C ASP A 261 -2.85 -21.60 4.46
N TYR A 262 -4.05 -21.71 5.05
CA TYR A 262 -4.31 -21.13 6.37
C TYR A 262 -3.78 -22.05 7.49
N VAL A 263 -2.48 -21.92 7.78
CA VAL A 263 -1.79 -22.63 8.85
C VAL A 263 -1.29 -21.62 9.89
N SER A 264 -1.93 -21.61 11.05
CA SER A 264 -1.66 -20.66 12.12
C SER A 264 -0.60 -21.15 13.12
N GLU A 265 -0.42 -20.40 14.20
CA GLU A 265 0.47 -20.73 15.30
C GLU A 265 0.10 -22.04 16.00
N LYS A 266 -1.15 -22.49 15.90
CA LYS A 266 -1.71 -23.59 16.70
C LYS A 266 -0.88 -24.86 16.56
N VAL A 267 -0.64 -25.31 15.32
CA VAL A 267 0.12 -26.54 15.05
C VAL A 267 1.58 -26.41 15.52
N TYR A 268 2.21 -25.27 15.26
CA TYR A 268 3.61 -25.05 15.64
C TYR A 268 3.78 -24.98 17.16
N THR A 269 2.84 -24.37 17.87
CA THR A 269 2.84 -24.31 19.34
C THR A 269 2.79 -25.72 19.95
N ALA A 270 2.01 -26.63 19.36
CA ALA A 270 1.98 -28.03 19.79
C ALA A 270 3.31 -28.75 19.48
N LEU A 271 3.86 -28.60 18.27
CA LEU A 271 5.15 -29.19 17.89
C LEU A 271 6.31 -28.73 18.79
N LEU A 272 6.33 -27.43 19.13
CA LEU A 272 7.29 -26.78 20.05
C LEU A 272 7.08 -27.17 21.53
N SER A 273 5.90 -27.67 21.88
CA SER A 273 5.62 -28.17 23.24
C SER A 273 6.02 -29.63 23.46
N GLY A 274 6.27 -30.36 22.38
CA GLY A 274 6.42 -31.82 22.43
C GLY A 274 5.12 -32.56 22.75
N ALA A 275 3.96 -31.95 22.53
CA ALA A 275 2.69 -32.65 22.44
C ALA A 275 2.43 -33.10 20.99
N LEU A 276 1.71 -34.20 20.79
CA LEU A 276 1.29 -34.64 19.47
C LEU A 276 0.12 -33.76 18.98
N PRO A 277 0.28 -32.96 17.91
CA PRO A 277 -0.83 -32.15 17.41
C PRO A 277 -1.90 -33.04 16.77
N VAL A 278 -3.15 -32.77 17.10
CA VAL A 278 -4.33 -33.31 16.41
C VAL A 278 -4.88 -32.18 15.57
N TYR A 279 -4.69 -32.25 14.25
CA TYR A 279 -4.80 -31.11 13.35
C TYR A 279 -6.09 -31.16 12.50
N MET A 280 -6.78 -30.02 12.45
CA MET A 280 -7.90 -29.76 11.56
C MET A 280 -7.67 -28.36 10.97
N GLY A 281 -7.65 -28.23 9.65
CA GLY A 281 -7.33 -26.96 9.01
C GLY A 281 -7.00 -27.12 7.54
N ALA A 282 -5.88 -26.54 7.12
CA ALA A 282 -5.46 -26.50 5.73
C ALA A 282 -5.28 -27.91 5.13
N PRO A 283 -5.92 -28.21 3.98
CA PRO A 283 -5.78 -29.52 3.32
C PRO A 283 -4.35 -29.81 2.84
N ASN A 284 -3.53 -28.77 2.66
CA ASN A 284 -2.13 -28.87 2.25
C ASN A 284 -1.13 -28.77 3.41
N ILE A 285 -1.54 -29.09 4.64
CA ILE A 285 -0.70 -29.02 5.86
C ILE A 285 0.67 -29.69 5.71
N TYR A 286 0.80 -30.80 4.97
CA TYR A 286 2.08 -31.50 4.80
C TYR A 286 3.16 -30.68 4.07
N SER A 287 2.79 -29.57 3.40
CA SER A 287 3.75 -28.58 2.87
C SER A 287 4.26 -27.58 3.91
N TYR A 288 3.80 -27.69 5.16
CA TYR A 288 4.10 -26.77 6.28
C TYR A 288 4.74 -27.47 7.48
N ILE A 289 4.72 -28.80 7.55
CA ILE A 289 5.18 -29.57 8.71
C ILE A 289 6.02 -30.79 8.27
N PRO A 290 6.78 -31.42 9.18
CA PRO A 290 7.39 -32.71 8.93
C PRO A 290 6.35 -33.80 8.68
N GLU A 291 6.68 -34.76 7.82
CA GLU A 291 5.83 -35.94 7.61
C GLU A 291 5.65 -36.73 8.91
N ASN A 292 4.48 -37.35 9.06
CA ASN A 292 4.11 -38.15 10.24
C ASN A 292 4.31 -37.43 11.58
N SER A 293 4.04 -36.12 11.65
CA SER A 293 4.20 -35.31 12.87
C SER A 293 2.87 -34.88 13.51
N ILE A 294 1.74 -35.25 12.92
CA ILE A 294 0.38 -34.88 13.37
C ILE A 294 -0.58 -36.07 13.25
N VAL A 295 -1.63 -36.06 14.06
CA VAL A 295 -2.86 -36.81 13.79
C VAL A 295 -3.77 -35.93 12.93
N ASP A 296 -3.88 -36.26 11.65
CA ASP A 296 -4.66 -35.50 10.67
C ASP A 296 -6.13 -35.90 10.71
N THR A 297 -7.00 -34.98 11.11
CA THR A 297 -8.43 -35.24 11.25
C THR A 297 -9.12 -35.59 9.93
N SER A 298 -8.56 -35.19 8.79
CA SER A 298 -9.14 -35.48 7.47
C SER A 298 -9.07 -36.97 7.10
N LYS A 299 -8.24 -37.75 7.80
CA LYS A 299 -8.10 -39.21 7.62
C LYS A 299 -9.19 -40.03 8.34
N PHE A 300 -10.07 -39.38 9.11
CA PHE A 300 -11.14 -40.04 9.86
C PHE A 300 -12.50 -39.64 9.32
N SER A 301 -13.40 -40.61 9.15
CA SER A 301 -14.73 -40.31 8.61
C SER A 301 -15.62 -39.52 9.57
N ASN A 302 -15.33 -39.56 10.87
CA ASN A 302 -16.10 -38.86 11.91
C ASN A 302 -15.30 -38.68 13.22
N PRO A 303 -15.77 -37.82 14.14
CA PRO A 303 -15.10 -37.55 15.42
C PRO A 303 -14.92 -38.78 16.32
N LYS A 304 -15.81 -39.77 16.23
CA LYS A 304 -15.69 -41.02 17.01
C LYS A 304 -14.47 -41.84 16.58
N GLN A 305 -14.25 -42.02 15.27
CA GLN A 305 -13.08 -42.76 14.79
C GLN A 305 -11.77 -42.08 15.18
N LEU A 306 -11.72 -40.75 15.15
CA LEU A 306 -10.58 -40.00 15.68
C LEU A 306 -10.39 -40.29 17.17
N ALA A 307 -11.45 -40.20 17.98
CA ALA A 307 -11.39 -40.47 19.40
C ALA A 307 -10.94 -41.91 19.72
N ASP A 308 -11.45 -42.91 18.99
CA ASP A 308 -11.02 -44.31 19.09
C ASP A 308 -9.51 -44.44 18.80
N TYR A 309 -9.00 -43.73 17.79
CA TYR A 309 -7.57 -43.71 17.47
C TYR A 309 -6.71 -43.02 18.54
N LEU A 310 -7.17 -41.90 19.11
CA LEU A 310 -6.46 -41.26 20.23
C LEU A 310 -6.45 -42.16 21.48
N ASN A 311 -7.53 -42.91 21.73
CA ASN A 311 -7.57 -43.89 22.80
C ASN A 311 -6.59 -45.05 22.56
N TYR A 312 -6.44 -45.50 21.32
CA TYR A 312 -5.39 -46.46 20.94
C TYR A 312 -3.99 -45.91 21.23
N LEU A 313 -3.66 -44.70 20.75
CA LEU A 313 -2.36 -44.07 20.98
C LEU A 313 -2.09 -43.79 22.47
N THR A 314 -3.13 -43.49 23.25
CA THR A 314 -3.01 -43.29 24.71
C THR A 314 -2.50 -44.54 25.43
N ASN A 315 -2.80 -45.73 24.89
CA ASN A 315 -2.46 -47.02 25.47
C ASN A 315 -1.33 -47.75 24.72
N ASN A 316 -0.76 -47.14 23.67
CA ASN A 316 0.31 -47.72 22.88
C ASN A 316 1.45 -46.72 22.70
N GLU A 317 2.45 -46.83 23.59
CA GLU A 317 3.62 -45.95 23.57
C GLU A 317 4.40 -46.06 22.26
N THR A 318 4.60 -47.28 21.74
CA THR A 318 5.34 -47.49 20.49
C THR A 318 4.70 -46.72 19.34
N ALA A 319 3.39 -46.89 19.13
CA ALA A 319 2.67 -46.19 18.07
C ALA A 319 2.63 -44.66 18.29
N TYR A 320 2.55 -44.21 19.54
CA TYR A 320 2.64 -42.78 19.87
C TYR A 320 4.03 -42.20 19.53
N GLN A 321 5.11 -42.92 19.85
CA GLN A 321 6.48 -42.46 19.65
C GLN A 321 6.88 -42.39 18.16
N GLU A 322 6.21 -43.14 17.28
CA GLU A 322 6.42 -43.05 15.82
C GLU A 322 6.17 -41.63 15.28
N TYR A 323 5.26 -40.87 15.90
CA TYR A 323 4.98 -39.48 15.51
C TYR A 323 6.10 -38.48 15.86
N PHE A 324 7.10 -38.90 16.64
CA PHE A 324 8.24 -38.08 17.03
C PHE A 324 9.53 -38.48 16.32
N ALA A 325 9.49 -39.49 15.44
CA ALA A 325 10.66 -39.97 14.71
C ALA A 325 11.32 -38.89 13.84
N TRP A 326 10.54 -37.91 13.35
CA TRP A 326 11.04 -36.78 12.55
C TRP A 326 12.02 -35.89 13.33
N LYS A 327 11.94 -35.84 14.68
CA LYS A 327 12.86 -35.05 15.51
C LYS A 327 14.30 -35.57 15.49
N LYS A 328 14.55 -36.76 14.94
CA LYS A 328 15.89 -37.35 14.77
C LYS A 328 16.41 -37.20 13.33
N LYS A 329 15.67 -36.53 12.45
CA LYS A 329 16.00 -36.33 11.04
C LYS A 329 16.23 -34.84 10.75
N PRO A 330 16.95 -34.47 9.67
CA PRO A 330 16.96 -33.11 9.18
C PRO A 330 15.54 -32.58 8.94
N LEU A 331 15.28 -31.31 9.28
CA LEU A 331 13.99 -30.69 8.99
C LEU A 331 13.77 -30.63 7.47
N PRO A 332 12.53 -30.86 6.99
CA PRO A 332 12.24 -30.72 5.57
C PRO A 332 12.49 -29.31 5.07
N GLN A 333 12.98 -29.19 3.83
CA GLN A 333 13.28 -27.90 3.22
C GLN A 333 12.06 -26.97 3.18
N HIS A 334 10.87 -27.51 2.90
CA HIS A 334 9.64 -26.71 2.88
C HIS A 334 9.31 -26.08 4.23
N LEU A 335 9.59 -26.76 5.36
CA LEU A 335 9.39 -26.17 6.69
C LEU A 335 10.39 -25.02 6.94
N ILE A 336 11.65 -25.20 6.53
CA ILE A 336 12.68 -24.17 6.64
C ILE A 336 12.28 -22.92 5.84
N GLU A 337 11.85 -23.09 4.59
CA GLU A 337 11.37 -21.99 3.74
C GLU A 337 10.15 -21.28 4.34
N LYS A 338 9.24 -22.01 5.00
CA LYS A 338 8.10 -21.40 5.69
C LYS A 338 8.56 -20.62 6.93
N TYR A 339 9.52 -21.14 7.69
CA TYR A 339 10.13 -20.45 8.83
C TYR A 339 10.79 -19.15 8.42
N GLU A 340 11.54 -19.16 7.31
CA GLU A 340 12.16 -17.98 6.70
C GLU A 340 11.15 -16.97 6.13
N ARG A 341 9.87 -17.27 6.15
CA ARG A 341 8.77 -16.34 5.82
C ARG A 341 7.85 -16.06 7.01
N CYS A 342 8.25 -16.46 8.21
CA CYS A 342 7.43 -16.19 9.39
C CYS A 342 7.36 -14.68 9.65
N ILE A 343 6.15 -14.20 9.90
CA ILE A 343 5.85 -12.78 10.11
C ILE A 343 6.62 -12.12 11.28
N PHE A 344 7.07 -12.92 12.25
CA PHE A 344 7.78 -12.43 13.45
C PHE A 344 9.30 -12.36 13.30
N TYR A 345 9.87 -13.01 12.29
CA TYR A 345 11.33 -13.13 12.15
C TYR A 345 11.85 -12.45 10.89
N THR A 346 11.17 -12.66 9.77
CA THR A 346 11.66 -12.31 8.43
C THR A 346 10.57 -11.82 7.49
N GLY A 347 9.28 -11.92 7.85
CA GLY A 347 8.17 -11.54 6.97
C GLY A 347 8.19 -10.05 6.60
N GLU A 348 8.55 -9.18 7.55
CA GLU A 348 8.78 -7.76 7.31
C GLU A 348 9.97 -7.53 6.38
N CYS A 349 11.04 -8.32 6.50
CA CYS A 349 12.15 -8.24 5.55
C CYS A 349 11.75 -8.71 4.14
N ALA A 350 10.92 -9.75 4.04
CA ALA A 350 10.39 -10.20 2.75
C ALA A 350 9.55 -9.11 2.07
N LEU A 351 8.73 -8.39 2.86
CA LEU A 351 8.00 -7.22 2.37
C LEU A 351 8.94 -6.09 1.94
N CYS A 352 9.91 -5.75 2.78
CA CYS A 352 10.92 -4.73 2.53
C CYS A 352 11.64 -4.95 1.18
N LYS A 353 12.18 -6.16 0.96
CA LYS A 353 12.84 -6.56 -0.29
C LYS A 353 11.90 -6.48 -1.49
N HIS A 354 10.62 -6.82 -1.31
CA HIS A 354 9.63 -6.73 -2.38
C HIS A 354 9.31 -5.27 -2.75
N VAL A 355 9.15 -4.40 -1.76
CA VAL A 355 8.91 -2.96 -1.99
C VAL A 355 10.12 -2.32 -2.68
N ASP A 356 11.34 -2.53 -2.17
CA ASP A 356 12.58 -2.04 -2.79
C ASP A 356 12.70 -2.46 -4.27
N LYS A 357 12.41 -3.74 -4.57
CA LYS A 357 12.37 -4.23 -5.94
C LYS A 357 11.39 -3.43 -6.81
N LEU A 358 10.16 -3.21 -6.34
CA LEU A 358 9.17 -2.46 -7.11
C LEU A 358 9.57 -0.98 -7.30
N LEU A 359 10.15 -0.35 -6.28
CA LEU A 359 10.64 1.03 -6.38
C LEU A 359 11.79 1.14 -7.40
N LYS A 360 12.72 0.19 -7.40
CA LYS A 360 13.81 0.12 -8.40
C LYS A 360 13.27 -0.11 -9.82
N GLU A 361 12.31 -1.01 -9.98
CA GLU A 361 11.63 -1.23 -11.27
C GLU A 361 10.91 0.03 -11.75
N ASP A 362 10.24 0.74 -10.85
CA ASP A 362 9.59 2.01 -11.17
C ASP A 362 10.62 3.06 -11.57
N LYS A 363 11.75 3.20 -10.87
CA LYS A 363 12.84 4.12 -11.25
C LYS A 363 13.43 3.81 -12.63
N LEU A 364 13.61 2.52 -12.95
CA LEU A 364 14.08 2.10 -14.27
C LEU A 364 13.06 2.39 -15.38
N LYS A 365 11.77 2.21 -15.09
CA LYS A 365 10.67 2.59 -16.01
C LYS A 365 10.54 4.11 -16.15
N LEU A 366 10.76 4.85 -15.05
CA LEU A 366 10.74 6.32 -14.99
C LEU A 366 11.81 6.94 -15.88
N GLY A 367 12.96 6.29 -16.04
CA GLY A 367 13.99 6.68 -17.00
C GLY A 367 13.62 6.42 -18.47
N ASN A 368 12.62 5.58 -18.77
CA ASN A 368 12.39 4.99 -20.10
C ASN A 368 10.92 4.90 -20.59
N ILE A 369 10.00 5.77 -20.13
CA ILE A 369 8.67 6.14 -20.72
C ILE A 369 7.43 5.82 -19.82
N VAL A 370 6.60 6.88 -19.68
CA VAL A 370 5.16 7.00 -19.30
C VAL A 370 4.74 6.44 -17.94
N GLN A 371 4.66 7.31 -16.92
CA GLN A 371 3.77 7.07 -15.79
C GLN A 371 2.31 7.22 -16.23
N TYR A 372 1.52 6.18 -16.06
CA TYR A 372 0.06 6.28 -16.19
C TYR A 372 -0.48 7.24 -15.12
N ARG A 373 -1.55 7.97 -15.45
CA ARG A 373 -2.37 8.66 -14.45
C ARG A 373 -2.78 7.65 -13.38
N VAL A 374 -2.53 7.97 -12.11
CA VAL A 374 -2.98 7.12 -11.01
C VAL A 374 -4.48 7.33 -10.84
N ASN A 375 -5.29 6.28 -11.06
CA ASN A 375 -6.76 6.32 -10.91
C ASN A 375 -7.22 6.50 -9.45
N TYR A 376 -6.31 6.78 -8.53
CA TYR A 376 -6.58 6.85 -7.11
C TYR A 376 -6.92 8.29 -6.72
N GLY A 377 -8.09 8.49 -6.13
CA GLY A 377 -8.59 9.80 -5.69
C GLY A 377 -9.62 10.41 -6.64
N GLU A 378 -9.73 9.93 -7.88
CA GLU A 378 -10.74 10.43 -8.82
C GLU A 378 -12.18 10.18 -8.29
N PRO A 379 -13.10 11.14 -8.43
CA PRO A 379 -14.49 10.98 -8.00
C PRO A 379 -15.13 9.72 -8.60
N ASN A 380 -15.86 8.98 -7.76
CA ASN A 380 -16.30 7.61 -8.06
C ASN A 380 -17.16 7.42 -9.32
N HIS A 381 -17.83 8.47 -9.80
CA HIS A 381 -18.72 8.41 -10.97
C HIS A 381 -17.98 8.67 -12.30
N VAL A 382 -16.78 9.23 -12.25
CA VAL A 382 -15.92 9.47 -13.42
C VAL A 382 -14.66 8.62 -13.44
N ARG A 383 -14.38 7.88 -12.35
CA ARG A 383 -13.27 6.92 -12.31
C ARG A 383 -13.38 5.95 -13.50
N HIS A 384 -12.27 5.76 -14.23
CA HIS A 384 -12.15 4.97 -15.47
C HIS A 384 -12.66 5.61 -16.77
N SER A 385 -13.33 6.75 -16.71
CA SER A 385 -13.61 7.53 -17.91
C SER A 385 -12.32 8.21 -18.40
N MET A 386 -12.11 8.21 -19.71
CA MET A 386 -10.96 8.86 -20.35
C MET A 386 -11.47 9.84 -21.39
N ARG A 387 -11.81 11.04 -20.92
CA ARG A 387 -12.32 12.12 -21.76
C ARG A 387 -11.49 13.38 -21.55
N ALA A 388 -11.70 14.34 -22.43
CA ALA A 388 -11.10 15.66 -22.34
C ALA A 388 -12.08 16.70 -22.88
N LEU A 389 -11.93 17.95 -22.45
CA LEU A 389 -12.67 19.06 -23.02
C LEU A 389 -12.25 19.28 -24.47
N SER A 390 -13.23 19.31 -25.38
CA SER A 390 -13.00 19.65 -26.79
C SER A 390 -13.07 21.17 -26.97
N LEU A 391 -11.93 21.78 -27.23
CA LEU A 391 -11.82 23.20 -27.55
C LEU A 391 -11.97 23.38 -29.06
N LYS A 392 -13.07 24.01 -29.48
CA LYS A 392 -13.40 24.33 -30.88
C LYS A 392 -13.91 25.76 -31.00
N ASN A 393 -14.05 26.27 -32.22
CA ASN A 393 -14.60 27.60 -32.44
C ASN A 393 -16.03 27.67 -31.85
N GLY A 394 -16.26 28.63 -30.94
CA GLY A 394 -17.53 28.79 -30.24
C GLY A 394 -17.65 28.05 -28.90
N THR A 395 -16.65 27.24 -28.50
CA THR A 395 -16.58 26.71 -27.13
C THR A 395 -16.47 27.87 -26.15
N CYS A 396 -17.32 27.94 -25.14
CA CYS A 396 -17.17 28.88 -24.04
C CYS A 396 -17.76 28.30 -22.76
N MET A 397 -16.87 27.86 -21.87
CA MET A 397 -17.25 27.42 -20.53
C MET A 397 -17.00 28.55 -19.54
N ARG A 398 -18.05 28.99 -18.83
CA ARG A 398 -17.92 29.93 -17.72
C ARG A 398 -18.35 29.27 -16.42
N LEU A 399 -17.46 29.28 -15.44
CA LEU A 399 -17.66 28.75 -14.10
C LEU A 399 -17.85 29.92 -13.16
N TYR A 400 -18.93 29.88 -12.38
CA TYR A 400 -19.31 30.94 -11.46
C TYR A 400 -19.30 30.42 -10.03
N GLN A 401 -18.71 31.20 -9.13
CA GLN A 401 -18.85 30.97 -7.70
C GLN A 401 -19.95 31.87 -7.14
N GLU A 402 -21.09 31.26 -6.79
CA GLU A 402 -22.29 31.98 -6.36
C GLU A 402 -22.29 32.30 -4.85
N SER A 403 -21.49 31.58 -4.04
CA SER A 403 -21.58 31.63 -2.57
C SER A 403 -20.42 32.34 -1.87
N LYS A 404 -19.18 32.25 -2.40
CA LYS A 404 -17.99 32.84 -1.78
C LYS A 404 -16.86 33.06 -2.79
N SER A 405 -16.60 34.30 -3.18
CA SER A 405 -15.45 34.63 -4.04
C SER A 405 -14.13 34.25 -3.36
N HIS A 406 -13.20 33.70 -4.15
CA HIS A 406 -11.85 33.38 -3.72
C HIS A 406 -10.89 34.42 -4.29
N VAL A 407 -10.43 35.34 -3.45
CA VAL A 407 -9.42 36.33 -3.81
C VAL A 407 -8.05 35.80 -3.42
N ILE A 408 -7.11 35.84 -4.37
CA ILE A 408 -5.71 35.46 -4.12
C ILE A 408 -5.03 36.50 -3.24
N GLY A 409 -4.34 36.03 -2.20
CA GLY A 409 -3.48 36.86 -1.35
C GLY A 409 -1.99 36.54 -1.57
N ASP A 410 -1.15 36.99 -0.64
CA ASP A 410 0.31 37.03 -0.80
C ASP A 410 1.00 35.64 -0.84
N ASN A 411 0.29 34.56 -0.52
CA ASN A 411 0.82 33.19 -0.47
C ASN A 411 1.07 32.56 -1.86
N GLY A 412 0.85 33.32 -2.92
CA GLY A 412 1.00 32.87 -4.30
C GLY A 412 -0.19 32.07 -4.81
N PHE A 413 -0.03 31.55 -6.02
CA PHE A 413 -1.11 31.04 -6.85
C PHE A 413 -0.58 30.02 -7.85
N THR A 414 -1.35 28.96 -8.09
CA THR A 414 -0.98 27.94 -9.08
C THR A 414 -2.15 27.59 -9.98
N ILE A 415 -1.91 27.54 -11.29
CA ILE A 415 -2.83 26.95 -12.28
C ILE A 415 -2.10 25.81 -12.97
N SER A 416 -2.71 24.64 -13.09
CA SER A 416 -2.15 23.51 -13.84
C SER A 416 -3.19 22.84 -14.70
N PHE A 417 -2.81 22.43 -15.92
CA PHE A 417 -3.66 21.67 -16.83
C PHE A 417 -2.85 20.96 -17.91
N TRP A 418 -3.48 19.97 -18.54
CA TRP A 418 -3.02 19.34 -19.77
C TRP A 418 -3.63 20.02 -21.00
N ILE A 419 -2.86 20.15 -22.07
CA ILE A 419 -3.33 20.69 -23.34
C ILE A 419 -2.76 19.95 -24.55
N GLU A 420 -3.58 19.77 -25.58
CA GLU A 420 -3.21 19.17 -26.87
C GLU A 420 -3.69 20.08 -28.01
N PRO A 421 -2.83 20.95 -28.58
CA PRO A 421 -3.26 21.88 -29.61
C PRO A 421 -3.29 21.22 -30.99
N PHE A 422 -4.39 21.39 -31.73
CA PHE A 422 -4.53 20.93 -33.11
C PHE A 422 -4.07 21.95 -34.15
N HIS A 423 -4.10 23.23 -33.77
CA HIS A 423 -3.61 24.32 -34.57
C HIS A 423 -2.64 25.17 -33.74
N LEU A 424 -1.50 25.52 -34.35
CA LEU A 424 -0.48 26.36 -33.73
C LEU A 424 -0.70 27.80 -34.20
N GLY A 425 -1.02 28.68 -33.25
CA GLY A 425 -1.36 30.07 -33.52
C GLY A 425 -1.31 30.89 -32.24
N THR A 426 -1.89 32.09 -32.32
CA THR A 426 -2.25 32.88 -31.15
C THR A 426 -3.68 32.50 -30.77
N SER A 427 -3.92 32.22 -29.50
CA SER A 427 -5.26 31.83 -29.01
C SER A 427 -5.42 32.09 -27.52
N HIS A 428 -6.62 32.46 -27.09
CA HIS A 428 -7.00 32.53 -25.69
C HIS A 428 -7.43 31.15 -25.19
N ILE A 429 -7.05 30.81 -23.96
CA ILE A 429 -7.32 29.50 -23.36
C ILE A 429 -8.14 29.67 -22.08
N ILE A 430 -7.61 30.40 -21.10
CA ILE A 430 -8.23 30.60 -19.79
C ILE A 430 -8.23 32.09 -19.46
N GLU A 431 -9.34 32.60 -18.95
CA GLU A 431 -9.45 33.93 -18.35
C GLU A 431 -10.02 33.78 -16.93
N ILE A 432 -9.41 34.47 -15.97
CA ILE A 432 -9.81 34.51 -14.56
C ILE A 432 -9.89 35.98 -14.15
N GLY A 433 -10.92 36.36 -13.42
CA GLY A 433 -11.11 37.72 -12.93
C GLY A 433 -12.19 38.48 -13.69
N ASP A 434 -12.09 39.81 -13.66
CA ASP A 434 -13.05 40.72 -14.29
C ASP A 434 -12.38 41.70 -15.27
N THR A 435 -13.12 42.69 -15.75
CA THR A 435 -12.60 43.66 -16.72
C THR A 435 -11.52 44.59 -16.17
N ASN A 436 -11.39 44.72 -14.85
CA ASN A 436 -10.46 45.62 -14.19
C ASN A 436 -9.17 44.91 -13.76
N TYR A 437 -9.26 43.64 -13.37
CA TYR A 437 -8.11 42.86 -12.96
C TYR A 437 -8.30 41.39 -13.37
N LYS A 438 -7.49 40.95 -14.33
CA LYS A 438 -7.59 39.61 -14.89
C LYS A 438 -6.25 38.92 -15.08
N CYS A 439 -6.32 37.60 -15.01
CA CYS A 439 -5.28 36.67 -15.40
C CYS A 439 -5.71 35.95 -16.68
N GLU A 440 -4.85 35.96 -17.68
CA GLU A 440 -5.10 35.39 -19.00
C GLU A 440 -4.00 34.39 -19.37
N ILE A 441 -4.41 33.19 -19.76
CA ILE A 441 -3.54 32.19 -20.34
C ILE A 441 -3.84 32.11 -21.83
N GLN A 442 -2.79 32.31 -22.62
CA GLN A 442 -2.90 32.39 -24.06
C GLN A 442 -1.68 31.79 -24.73
N THR A 443 -1.89 31.33 -25.95
CA THR A 443 -0.80 31.00 -26.87
C THR A 443 -0.51 32.19 -27.75
N TYR A 444 0.75 32.32 -28.18
CA TYR A 444 1.17 33.33 -29.13
C TYR A 444 2.26 32.77 -30.04
N ARG A 445 2.38 33.34 -31.24
CA ARG A 445 3.23 32.78 -32.31
C ARG A 445 4.40 33.70 -32.63
N ILE A 446 5.63 33.17 -32.53
CA ILE A 446 6.87 33.81 -32.99
C ILE A 446 7.57 32.89 -33.98
N LEU A 447 8.00 33.41 -35.13
CA LEU A 447 8.83 32.69 -36.11
C LEU A 447 8.36 31.25 -36.40
N LYS A 448 7.04 31.09 -36.63
CA LYS A 448 6.33 29.83 -36.87
C LYS A 448 6.21 28.85 -35.69
N LYS A 449 6.76 29.16 -34.52
CA LYS A 449 6.59 28.41 -33.28
C LYS A 449 5.50 29.06 -32.42
N THR A 450 4.75 28.24 -31.69
CA THR A 450 3.71 28.71 -30.77
C THR A 450 4.16 28.43 -29.34
N PHE A 451 4.09 29.44 -28.50
CA PHE A 451 4.48 29.38 -27.09
C PHE A 451 3.24 29.66 -26.24
N ILE A 452 3.23 29.16 -25.01
CA ILE A 452 2.21 29.50 -24.03
C ILE A 452 2.74 30.59 -23.09
N ARG A 453 1.87 31.50 -22.67
CA ARG A 453 2.19 32.58 -21.73
C ARG A 453 1.04 32.79 -20.76
N LEU A 454 1.37 33.31 -19.59
CA LEU A 454 0.41 33.82 -18.62
C LEU A 454 0.62 35.31 -18.47
N CYS A 455 -0.49 36.05 -18.45
CA CYS A 455 -0.52 37.49 -18.23
C CYS A 455 -1.38 37.80 -17.03
N VAL A 456 -0.92 38.63 -16.10
CA VAL A 456 -1.75 39.21 -15.04
C VAL A 456 -1.66 40.72 -15.16
N ASP A 457 -2.80 41.37 -15.31
CA ASP A 457 -2.90 42.83 -15.45
C ASP A 457 -1.94 43.41 -16.52
N GLY A 458 -1.93 42.76 -17.70
CA GLY A 458 -1.10 43.15 -18.84
C GLY A 458 0.39 42.77 -18.75
N GLN A 459 0.88 42.32 -17.60
CA GLN A 459 2.25 41.83 -17.43
C GLN A 459 2.33 40.35 -17.76
N CYS A 460 3.17 39.98 -18.73
CA CYS A 460 3.21 38.63 -19.28
C CYS A 460 4.59 38.00 -19.18
N PHE A 461 4.62 36.69 -18.95
CA PHE A 461 5.81 35.86 -19.10
C PHE A 461 5.45 34.60 -19.89
N ALA A 462 6.40 34.13 -20.69
CA ALA A 462 6.17 33.12 -21.71
C ALA A 462 7.14 31.96 -21.60
N SER A 463 6.66 30.78 -21.98
CA SER A 463 7.49 29.58 -22.12
C SER A 463 8.63 29.80 -23.11
N GLU A 464 9.78 29.18 -22.83
CA GLU A 464 10.91 29.08 -23.76
C GLU A 464 10.72 27.91 -24.74
N ARG A 465 9.99 26.88 -24.32
CA ARG A 465 9.70 25.71 -25.15
C ARG A 465 8.37 25.88 -25.88
N PRO A 466 8.36 25.71 -27.22
CA PRO A 466 7.12 25.82 -27.98
C PRO A 466 6.23 24.59 -27.80
N LEU A 467 4.92 24.82 -27.85
CA LEU A 467 3.92 23.77 -27.98
C LEU A 467 4.04 23.07 -29.34
N ARG A 468 3.68 21.79 -29.36
CA ARG A 468 3.69 20.94 -30.56
C ARG A 468 2.27 20.50 -30.91
N LYS A 469 2.01 20.42 -32.21
CA LYS A 469 0.69 20.06 -32.74
C LYS A 469 0.38 18.60 -32.44
N LYS A 470 -0.81 18.32 -31.90
CA LYS A 470 -1.29 16.98 -31.53
C LYS A 470 -0.38 16.26 -30.54
N GLU A 471 0.23 17.01 -29.64
CA GLU A 471 1.02 16.45 -28.54
C GLU A 471 0.50 17.00 -27.22
N TRP A 472 0.23 16.09 -26.29
CA TRP A 472 -0.15 16.46 -24.92
C TRP A 472 1.03 17.09 -24.20
N THR A 473 0.78 18.25 -23.61
CA THR A 473 1.74 18.99 -22.79
C THR A 473 1.07 19.36 -21.48
N HIS A 474 1.69 19.02 -20.35
CA HIS A 474 1.27 19.53 -19.05
C HIS A 474 1.91 20.90 -18.85
N VAL A 475 1.09 21.88 -18.47
CA VAL A 475 1.53 23.24 -18.19
C VAL A 475 1.11 23.60 -16.78
N GLY A 476 2.09 23.97 -15.95
CA GLY A 476 1.87 24.54 -14.63
C GLY A 476 2.38 25.97 -14.59
N PHE A 477 1.58 26.90 -14.09
CA PHE A 477 1.99 28.26 -13.79
C PHE A 477 1.98 28.46 -12.29
N VAL A 478 3.13 28.80 -11.71
CA VAL A 478 3.27 29.09 -10.28
C VAL A 478 3.69 30.54 -10.12
N LEU A 479 2.87 31.34 -9.45
CA LEU A 479 3.15 32.75 -9.14
C LEU A 479 3.28 32.95 -7.64
N THR A 480 4.22 33.79 -7.25
CA THR A 480 4.40 34.32 -5.90
C THR A 480 4.61 35.82 -6.00
N GLU A 481 4.73 36.53 -4.88
CA GLU A 481 5.10 37.95 -4.88
C GLU A 481 6.48 38.24 -5.49
N THR A 482 7.35 37.24 -5.59
CA THR A 482 8.76 37.44 -5.99
C THR A 482 9.19 36.64 -7.21
N LYS A 483 8.39 35.66 -7.64
CA LYS A 483 8.73 34.72 -8.71
C LYS A 483 7.49 34.31 -9.51
N ALA A 484 7.66 34.20 -10.83
CA ALA A 484 6.71 33.56 -11.72
C ALA A 484 7.43 32.43 -12.49
N ILE A 485 6.90 31.21 -12.41
CA ILE A 485 7.52 30.00 -12.95
C ILE A 485 6.54 29.29 -13.88
N ILE A 486 7.00 28.93 -15.08
CA ILE A 486 6.27 27.99 -15.97
C ILE A 486 6.93 26.64 -15.86
N TYR A 487 6.13 25.62 -15.62
CA TYR A 487 6.51 24.22 -15.69
C TYR A 487 5.93 23.60 -16.96
N MET A 488 6.78 22.90 -17.71
CA MET A 488 6.40 22.16 -18.91
C MET A 488 6.70 20.69 -18.68
N ASN A 489 5.68 19.85 -18.72
CA ASN A 489 5.77 18.41 -18.41
C ASN A 489 6.43 18.14 -17.05
N GLY A 490 6.00 18.88 -16.03
CA GLY A 490 6.41 18.67 -14.64
C GLY A 490 7.82 19.19 -14.31
N LYS A 491 8.51 19.84 -15.26
CA LYS A 491 9.85 20.41 -15.08
C LYS A 491 9.85 21.92 -15.31
N PRO A 492 10.67 22.69 -14.58
CA PRO A 492 10.77 24.13 -14.77
C PRO A 492 11.24 24.42 -16.20
N ASP A 493 10.54 25.34 -16.87
CA ASP A 493 10.85 25.82 -18.22
C ASP A 493 11.44 27.22 -18.17
N VAL A 494 10.78 28.14 -17.46
CA VAL A 494 11.25 29.51 -17.24
C VAL A 494 10.92 29.94 -15.82
N GLU A 495 11.84 30.67 -15.20
CA GLU A 495 11.64 31.39 -13.94
C GLU A 495 11.96 32.86 -14.17
N ASP A 496 11.00 33.74 -13.88
CA ASP A 496 11.18 35.18 -13.92
C ASP A 496 11.14 35.75 -12.50
N LEU A 497 12.17 36.53 -12.14
CA LEU A 497 12.23 37.23 -10.85
C LEU A 497 11.35 38.47 -10.96
N VAL A 498 10.34 38.59 -10.10
CA VAL A 498 9.32 39.64 -10.18
C VAL A 498 9.91 40.98 -9.73
N GLY A 499 10.70 41.59 -10.59
CA GLY A 499 11.13 43.00 -10.54
C GLY A 499 10.21 43.86 -11.42
N GLY A 500 8.89 43.71 -11.26
CA GLY A 500 7.86 44.30 -12.14
C GLY A 500 7.07 43.30 -13.00
N GLY A 501 7.13 42.00 -12.69
CA GLY A 501 6.33 40.95 -13.33
C GLY A 501 4.94 40.73 -12.71
N PRO A 502 4.12 39.81 -13.27
CA PRO A 502 2.72 39.65 -12.90
C PRO A 502 2.52 39.28 -11.43
N LYS A 503 1.66 40.04 -10.74
CA LYS A 503 1.34 39.82 -9.32
C LYS A 503 -0.04 39.18 -9.17
N PRO A 504 -0.17 38.03 -8.50
CA PRO A 504 -1.46 37.35 -8.43
C PRO A 504 -2.37 37.94 -7.33
N SER A 505 -1.83 38.71 -6.38
CA SER A 505 -2.57 39.29 -5.26
C SER A 505 -3.70 40.20 -5.73
N GLY A 506 -4.89 39.99 -5.17
CA GLY A 506 -6.12 40.69 -5.57
C GLY A 506 -6.90 40.04 -6.70
N LEU A 507 -6.37 38.99 -7.37
CA LEU A 507 -7.10 38.26 -8.40
C LEU A 507 -8.32 37.55 -7.80
N ASP A 508 -9.51 37.90 -8.27
CA ASP A 508 -10.78 37.30 -7.85
C ASP A 508 -11.17 36.13 -8.76
N LEU A 509 -11.29 34.93 -8.21
CA LEU A 509 -11.73 33.73 -8.91
C LEU A 509 -13.25 33.56 -8.91
N LYS A 510 -14.04 34.64 -8.80
CA LYS A 510 -15.50 34.57 -8.92
C LYS A 510 -15.97 34.00 -10.26
N VAL A 511 -15.21 34.28 -11.33
CA VAL A 511 -15.47 33.78 -12.68
C VAL A 511 -14.19 33.18 -13.25
N VAL A 512 -14.30 31.95 -13.74
CA VAL A 512 -13.26 31.27 -14.51
C VAL A 512 -13.83 30.89 -15.87
N SER A 513 -13.23 31.41 -16.94
CA SER A 513 -13.65 31.18 -18.32
C SER A 513 -12.63 30.33 -19.05
N VAL A 514 -13.10 29.33 -19.80
CA VAL A 514 -12.26 28.46 -20.63
C VAL A 514 -12.78 28.47 -22.06
N GLY A 515 -11.90 28.82 -23.01
CA GLY A 515 -12.17 28.86 -24.45
C GLY A 515 -13.01 30.03 -24.96
N CYS A 516 -13.49 30.92 -24.08
CA CYS A 516 -14.51 31.91 -24.42
C CYS A 516 -14.07 33.03 -25.39
N ASP A 517 -12.82 33.44 -25.35
CA ASP A 517 -12.34 34.58 -26.14
C ASP A 517 -11.79 34.17 -27.50
N ARG A 518 -11.85 35.12 -28.45
CA ARG A 518 -11.44 34.88 -29.83
C ARG A 518 -10.07 35.52 -30.12
N PRO A 519 -9.17 34.80 -30.81
CA PRO A 519 -9.33 33.43 -31.32
C PRO A 519 -9.22 32.37 -30.21
N ALA A 520 -10.16 31.41 -30.17
CA ALA A 520 -10.11 30.29 -29.24
C ALA A 520 -9.14 29.21 -29.73
N LEU A 521 -8.47 28.51 -28.80
CA LEU A 521 -7.60 27.41 -29.17
C LEU A 521 -8.43 26.26 -29.74
N ALA A 522 -7.97 25.66 -30.84
CA ALA A 522 -8.50 24.38 -31.30
C ALA A 522 -7.65 23.23 -30.77
N GLY A 523 -8.24 22.31 -30.02
CA GLY A 523 -7.51 21.22 -29.39
C GLY A 523 -8.29 20.55 -28.27
N HIS A 524 -7.56 19.86 -27.38
CA HIS A 524 -8.12 19.29 -26.17
C HIS A 524 -7.48 19.92 -24.92
N MET A 525 -8.23 19.94 -23.82
CA MET A 525 -7.75 20.30 -22.49
C MET A 525 -8.16 19.25 -21.49
N ASP A 526 -7.31 19.00 -20.49
CA ASP A 526 -7.69 18.12 -19.40
C ASP A 526 -7.08 18.47 -18.01
N ASP A 527 -7.66 17.95 -16.93
CA ASP A 527 -7.28 18.18 -15.51
C ASP A 527 -6.95 19.64 -15.18
N LEU A 528 -7.90 20.55 -15.38
CA LEU A 528 -7.70 21.93 -14.94
C LEU A 528 -7.79 22.01 -13.42
N THR A 529 -6.71 22.46 -12.79
CA THR A 529 -6.61 22.68 -11.36
C THR A 529 -6.17 24.10 -11.05
N ILE A 530 -6.70 24.66 -9.97
CA ILE A 530 -6.30 25.97 -9.46
C ILE A 530 -6.11 25.90 -7.94
N TYR A 531 -4.96 26.33 -7.44
CA TYR A 531 -4.63 26.41 -6.01
C TYR A 531 -4.41 27.85 -5.56
N LYS A 532 -4.83 28.19 -4.34
CA LYS A 532 -4.57 29.50 -3.69
C LYS A 532 -3.21 29.61 -2.99
N ARG A 533 -2.24 28.84 -3.47
CA ARG A 533 -0.86 28.84 -3.00
C ARG A 533 0.08 28.50 -4.15
N ALA A 534 1.35 28.86 -4.00
CA ALA A 534 2.40 28.34 -4.86
C ALA A 534 2.69 26.86 -4.54
N LEU A 535 2.61 26.00 -5.55
CA LEU A 535 3.08 24.61 -5.47
C LEU A 535 4.60 24.56 -5.68
N THR A 536 5.26 23.62 -5.00
CA THR A 536 6.69 23.31 -5.21
C THR A 536 6.91 22.56 -6.54
N GLU A 537 8.16 22.48 -7.00
CA GLU A 537 8.51 21.70 -8.20
C GLU A 537 8.08 20.23 -8.07
N ASP A 538 8.31 19.61 -6.91
CA ASP A 538 7.93 18.21 -6.67
C ASP A 538 6.41 18.03 -6.71
N GLU A 539 5.65 18.96 -6.11
CA GLU A 539 4.19 18.94 -6.17
C GLU A 539 3.67 19.09 -7.60
N ILE A 540 4.28 19.93 -8.43
CA ILE A 540 3.93 20.07 -9.86
C ILE A 540 4.26 18.79 -10.64
N GLY A 541 5.42 18.19 -10.38
CA GLY A 541 5.82 16.91 -10.96
C GLY A 541 4.83 15.80 -10.62
N ILE A 542 4.37 15.73 -9.37
CA ILE A 542 3.36 14.77 -8.91
C ILE A 542 1.99 15.06 -9.53
N LEU A 543 1.55 16.33 -9.53
CA LEU A 543 0.24 16.76 -10.03
C LEU A 543 0.01 16.35 -11.49
N MET A 544 1.07 16.36 -12.30
CA MET A 544 1.04 15.90 -13.69
C MET A 544 0.53 14.44 -13.83
N HIS A 545 0.77 13.59 -12.83
CA HIS A 545 0.47 12.16 -12.84
C HIS A 545 -0.70 11.76 -11.92
N LYS A 546 -1.16 12.68 -11.07
CA LYS A 546 -2.05 12.39 -9.96
C LYS A 546 -3.47 12.88 -10.23
N LYS A 547 -4.46 12.04 -9.93
CA LYS A 547 -5.86 12.45 -9.87
C LYS A 547 -6.22 12.92 -8.46
N LEU A 548 -6.97 14.01 -8.40
CA LEU A 548 -7.36 14.66 -7.15
C LEU A 548 -8.73 14.17 -6.66
N ARG A 549 -8.95 14.26 -5.34
CA ARG A 549 -10.23 14.02 -4.66
C ARG A 549 -11.11 15.27 -4.62
N GLY A 550 -10.50 16.45 -4.74
CA GLY A 550 -11.19 17.74 -4.68
C GLY A 550 -11.13 18.43 -3.32
N ASN A 551 -10.69 17.71 -2.27
CA ASN A 551 -10.53 18.24 -0.92
C ASN A 551 -9.08 18.53 -0.54
N GLU A 552 -8.18 18.54 -1.52
CA GLU A 552 -6.78 18.89 -1.32
C GLU A 552 -6.65 20.28 -0.69
N LYS A 553 -5.69 20.41 0.23
CA LYS A 553 -5.42 21.67 0.90
C LYS A 553 -5.17 22.78 -0.13
N ASP A 554 -5.93 23.86 0.02
CA ASP A 554 -5.85 25.08 -0.80
C ASP A 554 -6.25 24.93 -2.28
N LEU A 555 -6.89 23.82 -2.67
CA LEU A 555 -7.51 23.66 -3.98
C LEU A 555 -8.78 24.53 -4.11
N ILE A 556 -8.83 25.37 -5.13
CA ILE A 556 -9.99 26.20 -5.47
C ILE A 556 -10.88 25.53 -6.51
N LEU A 557 -10.29 24.97 -7.56
CA LEU A 557 -11.03 24.45 -8.71
C LEU A 557 -10.38 23.16 -9.18
N TYR A 558 -11.20 22.16 -9.51
CA TYR A 558 -10.73 20.93 -10.15
C TYR A 558 -11.73 20.37 -11.15
N LEU A 559 -11.36 20.41 -12.42
CA LEU A 559 -12.14 19.88 -13.54
C LEU A 559 -11.41 18.69 -14.14
N THR A 560 -11.98 17.50 -14.02
CA THR A 560 -11.42 16.27 -14.61
C THR A 560 -11.77 16.10 -16.08
N PHE A 561 -12.80 16.81 -16.55
CA PHE A 561 -13.44 16.67 -17.87
C PHE A 561 -13.83 15.23 -18.26
N ASN A 562 -13.94 14.34 -17.28
CA ASN A 562 -14.26 12.94 -17.48
C ASN A 562 -15.77 12.66 -17.45
N ASP A 563 -16.58 13.66 -17.10
CA ASP A 563 -18.04 13.64 -17.17
C ASP A 563 -18.56 13.54 -18.60
N ILE A 564 -19.63 12.78 -18.79
CA ILE A 564 -20.35 12.72 -20.07
C ILE A 564 -21.31 13.90 -20.26
N ASP A 565 -21.89 14.39 -19.17
CA ASP A 565 -22.94 15.42 -19.17
C ASP A 565 -22.38 16.86 -19.21
N GLY A 566 -21.05 16.99 -19.34
CA GLY A 566 -20.32 18.25 -19.38
C GLY A 566 -19.47 18.49 -18.14
N PRO A 567 -18.62 19.53 -18.14
CA PRO A 567 -17.60 19.70 -17.10
C PRO A 567 -18.18 19.96 -15.70
N THR A 568 -17.74 19.18 -14.71
CA THR A 568 -18.09 19.32 -13.29
C THR A 568 -16.89 19.81 -12.46
N ASP A 569 -17.12 20.73 -11.52
CA ASP A 569 -16.12 21.07 -10.49
C ASP A 569 -16.19 20.12 -9.30
N TYR A 570 -15.11 19.37 -9.13
CA TYR A 570 -14.94 18.39 -8.07
C TYR A 570 -14.27 18.93 -6.83
N SER A 571 -13.78 20.17 -6.87
CA SER A 571 -13.32 20.82 -5.64
C SER A 571 -14.46 20.93 -4.63
N ILE A 572 -14.13 21.05 -3.35
CA ILE A 572 -15.11 21.34 -2.30
C ILE A 572 -15.87 22.67 -2.49
N ASN A 573 -15.47 23.51 -3.46
CA ASN A 573 -16.09 24.80 -3.72
C ASN A 573 -17.22 24.73 -4.74
N HIS A 574 -17.32 23.63 -5.51
CA HIS A 574 -18.43 23.33 -6.42
C HIS A 574 -18.89 24.49 -7.31
N TYR A 575 -18.00 25.04 -8.13
CA TYR A 575 -18.31 26.09 -9.08
C TYR A 575 -19.44 25.68 -10.05
N SER A 576 -20.42 26.58 -10.23
CA SER A 576 -21.54 26.37 -11.14
C SER A 576 -21.14 26.65 -12.59
N ALA A 577 -21.14 25.64 -13.44
CA ALA A 577 -20.91 25.80 -14.87
C ALA A 577 -22.16 26.35 -15.58
N LYS A 578 -22.02 27.49 -16.29
CA LYS A 578 -23.00 27.97 -17.27
C LYS A 578 -22.33 27.93 -18.64
N SER A 579 -22.49 26.82 -19.37
CA SER A 579 -21.79 26.58 -20.62
C SER A 579 -22.59 27.05 -21.85
N GLN A 580 -21.86 27.45 -22.90
CA GLN A 580 -22.26 27.29 -24.28
C GLN A 580 -21.25 26.35 -24.95
N LEU A 581 -21.71 25.20 -25.46
CA LEU A 581 -20.92 24.30 -26.32
C LEU A 581 -19.59 23.78 -25.73
N ALA A 582 -19.60 23.34 -24.46
CA ALA A 582 -18.44 22.73 -23.79
C ALA A 582 -18.59 21.20 -23.73
N ASP A 583 -18.32 20.52 -24.85
CA ASP A 583 -18.44 19.07 -24.96
C ASP A 583 -17.16 18.37 -24.50
N THR A 584 -17.29 17.25 -23.81
CA THR A 584 -16.19 16.32 -23.55
C THR A 584 -16.17 15.24 -24.62
N VAL A 585 -14.99 14.77 -25.01
CA VAL A 585 -14.80 13.71 -26.01
C VAL A 585 -13.91 12.61 -25.46
N GLU A 586 -14.18 11.35 -25.84
CA GLU A 586 -13.28 10.25 -25.50
C GLU A 586 -11.92 10.44 -26.17
N ILE A 587 -10.86 10.16 -25.42
CA ILE A 587 -9.49 10.22 -25.90
C ILE A 587 -8.79 8.87 -25.68
N THR A 588 -7.90 8.52 -26.61
CA THR A 588 -7.05 7.33 -26.46
C THR A 588 -5.91 7.61 -25.47
N HIS A 589 -5.26 6.55 -24.96
CA HIS A 589 -4.20 6.65 -23.96
C HIS A 589 -3.18 7.75 -24.27
N ARG A 590 -2.88 8.57 -23.26
CA ARG A 590 -1.95 9.69 -23.33
C ARG A 590 -0.52 9.17 -23.52
N PRO A 591 0.11 9.40 -24.67
CA PRO A 591 1.56 9.34 -24.70
C PRO A 591 2.04 10.61 -23.98
N LEU A 592 2.54 10.48 -22.75
CA LEU A 592 3.26 11.58 -22.11
C LEU A 592 4.49 11.88 -22.97
N ASN A 593 4.58 13.10 -23.52
CA ASN A 593 5.79 13.52 -24.22
C ASN A 593 6.90 13.86 -23.19
N LEU A 594 7.62 12.84 -22.76
CA LEU A 594 8.77 12.96 -21.86
C LEU A 594 10.09 13.24 -22.61
N ARG A 595 10.08 13.48 -23.94
CA ARG A 595 11.30 13.75 -24.73
C ARG A 595 11.88 15.15 -24.52
N CYS A 596 11.73 15.74 -23.33
CA CYS A 596 12.19 17.09 -23.05
C CYS A 596 13.73 17.21 -22.90
N CYS A 597 14.46 16.10 -22.97
CA CYS A 597 15.92 16.09 -22.80
C CYS A 597 16.75 15.56 -23.98
N ASP A 598 16.13 15.07 -25.07
CA ASP A 598 16.89 14.64 -26.27
C ASP A 598 17.07 15.79 -27.25
N TYR A 599 17.97 16.72 -26.92
CA TYR A 599 18.72 17.44 -27.95
C TYR A 599 20.10 16.81 -28.03
N LYS A 600 20.29 16.00 -29.08
CA LYS A 600 21.63 15.62 -29.55
C LYS A 600 22.47 16.89 -29.64
N LYS A 601 23.58 16.93 -28.91
CA LYS A 601 24.72 17.79 -29.21
C LYS A 601 25.11 17.51 -30.67
N ASN A 602 24.84 18.45 -31.55
CA ASN A 602 25.58 18.60 -32.80
C ASN A 602 26.67 19.62 -32.56
#